data_AF-A0A4Y3IP54-F1
#
_entry.id   AF-A0A4Y3IP54-F1
#
_cell.length_a   1.000
_cell.length_b   1.000
_cell.length_c   1.000
_cell.angle_alpha   90.00
_cell.angle_beta   90.00
_cell.angle_gamma   90.00
#
_symmetry.space_group_name_H-M   'P 1'
#
loop_
_entity.id
_entity.type
_entity.pdbx_description
1 polymer ?
#
loop_
_entity_poly.entity_id
_entity_poly.type
_entity_poly.pdbx_seq_one_letter_code
_entity_poly.pdbx_strand_id
1 'polypeptide(L)'
;MKHLYKIALVCVVFAFNSVASEVDGLFPEVRVNHFIDLAFSEKSDTYTEYAILFNFCQQRAEHADCKQPFQDAESRYKVAEANHKVLLMVASTDMKTLEMPLAGEHELTQLLAKQGYLDETSQTTTLLSALNLWLKDNSLPPTDKVYFLHSLMVKVDSASSEQAL
;
A
#
# COMPACT_ATOMS: atom_id res chain seq x y z
N MET A 1 -19.92 65.91 9.65
CA MET A 1 -18.74 65.30 10.33
C MET A 1 -19.23 64.18 11.23
N LYS A 2 -18.71 62.96 11.04
CA LYS A 2 -18.67 61.78 11.96
C LYS A 2 -20.05 61.23 12.39
N HIS A 3 -20.45 59.99 12.13
CA HIS A 3 -19.80 58.71 12.40
C HIS A 3 -20.32 57.64 11.40
N LEU A 4 -19.46 57.04 10.58
CA LEU A 4 -18.75 55.77 10.82
C LEU A 4 -19.67 54.53 10.85
N TYR A 5 -19.82 53.97 9.64
CA TYR A 5 -20.17 52.59 9.30
C TYR A 5 -19.75 51.58 10.37
N LYS A 6 -20.71 50.79 10.86
CA LYS A 6 -20.42 49.57 11.61
C LYS A 6 -21.30 48.42 11.13
N ILE A 7 -20.59 47.42 10.61
CA ILE A 7 -20.86 45.99 10.75
C ILE A 7 -22.01 45.43 9.90
N ALA A 8 -21.62 44.84 8.77
CA ALA A 8 -22.20 43.58 8.29
C ALA A 8 -21.17 42.90 7.36
N LEU A 9 -20.03 42.49 7.92
CA LEU A 9 -19.18 41.48 7.28
C LEU A 9 -19.87 40.14 7.54
N VAL A 10 -20.85 39.79 6.70
CA VAL A 10 -21.46 38.46 6.71
C VAL A 10 -20.39 37.50 6.21
N CYS A 11 -19.89 36.67 7.13
CA CYS A 11 -18.99 35.56 6.86
C CYS A 11 -19.59 34.64 5.79
N VAL A 12 -19.14 34.78 4.54
CA VAL A 12 -19.21 33.72 3.55
C VAL A 12 -18.04 32.77 3.85
N VAL A 13 -18.22 31.95 4.90
CA VAL A 13 -17.35 30.80 5.19
C VAL A 13 -18.24 29.58 5.25
N PHE A 14 -18.73 29.17 4.08
CA PHE A 14 -19.41 27.89 3.90
C PHE A 14 -19.13 27.41 2.48
N ALA A 15 -18.07 26.61 2.29
CA ALA A 15 -17.96 25.56 1.26
C ALA A 15 -16.53 24.95 1.14
N PHE A 16 -15.85 24.62 2.23
CA PHE A 16 -14.58 23.85 2.14
C PHE A 16 -14.56 22.52 2.92
N ASN A 17 -15.70 22.07 3.46
CA ASN A 17 -15.75 20.81 4.23
C ASN A 17 -16.17 19.58 3.42
N SER A 18 -16.49 19.70 2.13
CA SER A 18 -17.04 18.56 1.36
C SER A 18 -15.99 17.60 0.82
N VAL A 19 -14.72 18.02 0.67
CA VAL A 19 -13.68 17.20 0.03
C VAL A 19 -13.06 16.17 0.99
N ALA A 20 -12.95 16.50 2.29
CA ALA A 20 -12.39 15.59 3.29
C ALA A 20 -13.27 14.35 3.53
N SER A 21 -14.59 14.48 3.40
CA SER A 21 -15.55 13.40 3.66
C SER A 21 -15.61 12.32 2.56
N GLU A 22 -15.24 12.63 1.32
CA GLU A 22 -15.23 11.64 0.22
C GLU A 22 -14.00 10.73 0.29
N VAL A 23 -12.89 11.25 0.80
CA VAL A 23 -11.59 10.57 0.86
C VAL A 23 -11.53 9.49 1.93
N ASP A 24 -12.04 9.77 3.13
CA ASP A 24 -12.11 8.77 4.21
C ASP A 24 -13.04 7.61 3.83
N GLY A 25 -13.99 7.86 2.93
CA GLY A 25 -14.84 6.82 2.35
C GLY A 25 -14.06 5.82 1.51
N LEU A 26 -13.06 6.25 0.73
CA LEU A 26 -12.28 5.38 -0.17
C LEU A 26 -11.34 4.42 0.57
N PHE A 27 -10.90 4.80 1.77
CA PHE A 27 -9.93 4.03 2.56
C PHE A 27 -10.47 3.73 3.96
N PRO A 28 -11.47 2.84 4.11
CA PRO A 28 -11.99 2.45 5.42
C PRO A 28 -10.85 1.92 6.30
N GLU A 29 -10.69 2.53 7.48
CA GLU A 29 -9.57 2.27 8.38
C GLU A 29 -9.40 0.78 8.70
N VAL A 30 -10.50 0.07 8.96
CA VAL A 30 -10.49 -1.38 9.24
C VAL A 30 -9.89 -2.19 8.08
N ARG A 31 -10.18 -1.81 6.83
CA ARG A 31 -9.66 -2.51 5.64
C ARG A 31 -8.20 -2.14 5.38
N VAL A 32 -7.82 -0.88 5.57
CA VAL A 32 -6.41 -0.46 5.44
C VAL A 32 -5.54 -1.13 6.50
N ASN A 33 -5.99 -1.16 7.75
CA ASN A 33 -5.28 -1.80 8.86
C ASN A 33 -5.07 -3.29 8.63
N HIS A 34 -6.03 -3.98 8.00
CA HIS A 34 -5.85 -5.37 7.60
C HIS A 34 -4.60 -5.58 6.71
N PHE A 35 -4.39 -4.73 5.69
CA PHE A 35 -3.19 -4.83 4.85
C PHE A 35 -1.92 -4.40 5.58
N ILE A 36 -2.00 -3.48 6.54
CA ILE A 36 -0.88 -3.14 7.42
C ILE A 36 -0.48 -4.36 8.27
N ASP A 37 -1.46 -5.07 8.83
CA ASP A 37 -1.24 -6.27 9.63
C ASP A 37 -0.64 -7.41 8.79
N LEU A 38 -1.09 -7.59 7.54
CA LEU A 38 -0.49 -8.54 6.60
C LEU A 38 0.97 -8.19 6.32
N ALA A 39 1.28 -6.93 6.02
CA ALA A 39 2.66 -6.49 5.80
C ALA A 39 3.54 -6.65 7.05
N PHE A 40 2.95 -6.45 8.24
CA PHE A 40 3.64 -6.68 9.50
C PHE A 40 3.96 -8.17 9.71
N SER A 41 3.00 -9.06 9.41
CA SER A 41 3.20 -10.51 9.50
C SER A 41 4.35 -10.94 8.61
N GLU A 42 4.32 -10.57 7.32
CA GLU A 42 5.38 -10.90 6.36
C GLU A 42 6.76 -10.41 6.83
N LYS A 43 6.83 -9.17 7.34
CA LYS A 43 8.06 -8.63 7.93
C LYS A 43 8.52 -9.45 9.14
N SER A 44 7.59 -9.89 10.00
CA SER A 44 7.91 -10.69 11.20
C SER A 44 8.47 -12.06 10.83
N ASP A 45 7.86 -12.71 9.84
CA ASP A 45 8.24 -14.04 9.38
C ASP A 45 9.62 -14.00 8.71
N THR A 46 9.82 -13.06 7.77
CA THR A 46 11.12 -12.87 7.10
C THR A 46 12.22 -12.41 8.06
N TYR A 47 11.90 -11.61 9.08
CA TYR A 47 12.84 -11.26 10.15
C TYR A 47 13.29 -12.50 10.93
N THR A 48 12.36 -13.40 11.25
CA THR A 48 12.65 -14.61 12.01
C THR A 48 13.62 -15.50 11.24
N GLU A 49 13.38 -15.72 9.94
CA GLU A 49 14.30 -16.45 9.06
C GLU A 49 15.70 -15.82 9.03
N TYR A 50 15.76 -14.50 8.81
CA TYR A 50 16.99 -13.74 8.79
C TYR A 50 17.75 -13.85 10.13
N ALA A 51 17.05 -13.67 11.26
CA ALA A 51 17.65 -13.67 12.59
C ALA A 51 18.24 -15.04 12.96
N ILE A 52 17.59 -16.14 12.53
CA ILE A 52 18.12 -17.50 12.69
C ILE A 52 19.45 -17.64 11.95
N LEU A 53 19.50 -17.27 10.67
CA LEU A 53 20.71 -17.36 9.86
C LEU A 53 21.80 -16.39 10.35
N PHE A 54 21.43 -15.18 10.77
CA PHE A 54 22.35 -14.21 11.34
C PHE A 54 23.07 -14.77 12.56
N ASN A 55 22.33 -15.33 13.52
CA ASN A 55 22.91 -15.93 14.73
C ASN A 55 23.77 -17.15 14.42
N PHE A 56 23.33 -17.99 13.47
CA PHE A 56 24.09 -19.16 13.02
C PHE A 56 25.42 -18.75 12.38
N CYS A 57 25.40 -17.76 11.49
CA CYS A 57 26.56 -17.33 10.72
C CYS A 57 27.58 -16.53 11.52
N GLN A 58 27.18 -15.91 12.63
CA GLN A 58 28.13 -15.39 13.61
C GLN A 58 29.02 -16.48 14.22
N GLN A 59 28.50 -17.71 14.35
CA GLN A 59 29.23 -18.83 14.96
C GLN A 59 29.95 -19.70 13.93
N ARG A 60 29.45 -19.74 12.69
CA ARG A 60 29.92 -20.64 11.62
C ARG A 60 30.04 -19.92 10.27
N ALA A 61 30.84 -18.86 10.21
CA ALA A 61 30.96 -17.98 9.05
C ALA A 61 31.27 -18.70 7.71
N GLU A 62 32.03 -19.80 7.74
CA GLU A 62 32.41 -20.56 6.54
C GLU A 62 31.35 -21.59 6.08
N HIS A 63 30.23 -21.72 6.80
CA HIS A 63 29.15 -22.62 6.39
C HIS A 63 28.50 -22.16 5.08
N ALA A 64 28.04 -23.11 4.25
CA ALA A 64 27.44 -22.81 2.95
C ALA A 64 26.25 -21.83 3.05
N ASP A 65 25.43 -21.97 4.09
CA ASP A 65 24.27 -21.13 4.35
C ASP A 65 24.61 -19.67 4.66
N CYS A 66 25.86 -19.37 5.01
CA CYS A 66 26.33 -18.02 5.36
C CYS A 66 26.74 -17.17 4.16
N LYS A 67 26.50 -17.67 2.95
CA LYS A 67 26.71 -16.95 1.69
C LYS A 67 25.37 -16.53 1.11
N GLN A 68 24.97 -17.13 -0.01
CA GLN A 68 23.76 -16.76 -0.72
C GLN A 68 22.49 -16.92 0.13
N PRO A 69 22.29 -18.02 0.90
CA PRO A 69 21.04 -18.16 1.66
C PRO A 69 20.86 -17.07 2.73
N PHE A 70 21.93 -16.69 3.43
CA PHE A 70 21.90 -15.56 4.36
C PHE A 70 21.62 -14.23 3.66
N GLN A 71 22.26 -13.96 2.52
CA GLN A 71 22.02 -12.73 1.73
C GLN A 71 20.58 -12.65 1.22
N ASP A 72 20.02 -13.78 0.78
CA ASP A 72 18.64 -13.85 0.31
C ASP A 72 17.67 -13.61 1.46
N ALA A 73 17.91 -14.19 2.64
CA ALA A 73 17.09 -13.96 3.82
C ALA A 73 17.16 -12.50 4.30
N GLU A 74 18.35 -11.90 4.31
CA GLU A 74 18.53 -10.48 4.63
C GLU A 74 17.79 -9.59 3.63
N SER A 75 17.88 -9.90 2.33
CA SER A 75 17.21 -9.15 1.28
C SER A 75 15.69 -9.23 1.42
N ARG A 76 15.13 -10.44 1.62
CA ARG A 76 13.68 -10.63 1.84
C ARG A 76 13.19 -9.84 3.05
N TYR A 77 13.90 -9.92 4.17
CA TYR A 77 13.56 -9.14 5.37
C TYR A 77 13.54 -7.63 5.10
N LYS A 78 14.60 -7.10 4.46
CA LYS A 78 14.68 -5.65 4.17
C LYS A 78 13.57 -5.18 3.22
N VAL A 79 13.19 -6.00 2.25
CA VAL A 79 12.06 -5.69 1.35
C VAL A 79 10.74 -5.67 2.12
N ALA A 80 10.47 -6.70 2.94
CA ALA A 80 9.25 -6.75 3.75
C ALA A 80 9.18 -5.60 4.77
N GLU A 81 10.29 -5.26 5.41
CA GLU A 81 10.41 -4.11 6.32
C GLU A 81 10.09 -2.79 5.60
N ALA A 82 10.65 -2.60 4.40
CA ALA A 82 10.41 -1.41 3.60
C ALA A 82 8.93 -1.31 3.16
N ASN A 83 8.33 -2.41 2.70
CA ASN A 83 6.92 -2.46 2.30
C ASN A 83 6.00 -2.07 3.46
N HIS A 84 6.18 -2.70 4.63
CA HIS A 84 5.41 -2.38 5.83
C HIS A 84 5.58 -0.90 6.24
N LYS A 85 6.82 -0.38 6.22
CA LYS A 85 7.09 1.01 6.60
C LYS A 85 6.45 2.02 5.64
N VAL A 86 6.55 1.79 4.33
CA VAL A 86 5.95 2.68 3.32
C VAL A 86 4.43 2.64 3.41
N LEU A 87 3.84 1.45 3.54
CA LEU A 87 2.39 1.31 3.72
C LEU A 87 1.90 2.07 4.95
N LEU A 88 2.57 1.91 6.10
CA LEU A 88 2.25 2.64 7.33
C LEU A 88 2.36 4.16 7.14
N MET A 89 3.40 4.65 6.48
CA MET A 89 3.61 6.08 6.24
C MET A 89 2.52 6.68 5.35
N VAL A 90 2.19 6.02 4.24
CA VAL A 90 1.17 6.50 3.30
C VAL A 90 -0.23 6.42 3.93
N ALA A 91 -0.51 5.36 4.67
CA ALA A 91 -1.80 5.14 5.32
C ALA A 91 -2.03 6.03 6.57
N SER A 92 -0.99 6.62 7.17
CA SER A 92 -1.13 7.43 8.40
C SER A 92 -1.01 8.95 8.17
N THR A 93 -0.82 9.37 6.92
CA THR A 93 -0.59 10.78 6.56
C THR A 93 -1.61 11.27 5.55
N ASP A 94 -1.53 12.55 5.18
CA ASP A 94 -2.32 13.13 4.09
C ASP A 94 -1.98 12.55 2.70
N MET A 95 -1.07 11.55 2.62
CA MET A 95 -0.66 10.89 1.39
C MET A 95 -1.60 9.78 0.93
N LYS A 96 -2.67 9.46 1.68
CA LYS A 96 -3.67 8.43 1.29
C LYS A 96 -4.24 8.65 -0.11
N THR A 97 -4.40 9.91 -0.51
CA THR A 97 -4.95 10.31 -1.81
C THR A 97 -3.88 10.67 -2.84
N LEU A 98 -2.62 10.33 -2.56
CA LEU A 98 -1.56 10.51 -3.54
C LEU A 98 -1.87 9.65 -4.77
N GLU A 99 -2.15 10.31 -5.89
CA GLU A 99 -2.35 9.63 -7.17
C GLU A 99 -1.07 8.87 -7.56
N MET A 100 -1.27 7.72 -8.19
CA MET A 100 -0.17 6.87 -8.63
C MET A 100 0.68 7.58 -9.69
N PRO A 101 2.01 7.66 -9.53
CA PRO A 101 2.87 8.07 -10.64
C PRO A 101 2.87 6.99 -11.74
N LEU A 102 2.93 7.41 -13.01
CA LEU A 102 2.98 6.50 -14.17
C LEU A 102 4.05 5.40 -14.06
N ALA A 103 5.19 5.71 -13.41
CA ALA A 103 6.25 4.72 -13.18
C ALA A 103 5.81 3.53 -12.31
N GLY A 104 4.83 3.71 -11.42
CA GLY A 104 4.28 2.67 -10.55
C GLY A 104 3.12 1.88 -11.17
N GLU A 105 2.55 2.35 -12.29
CA GLU A 105 1.45 1.66 -12.97
C GLU A 105 1.88 0.32 -13.58
N HIS A 106 3.13 0.22 -14.03
CA HIS A 106 3.65 -1.02 -14.60
C HIS A 106 3.72 -2.15 -13.55
N GLU A 107 4.25 -1.86 -12.36
CA GLU A 107 4.31 -2.82 -11.25
C GLU A 107 2.89 -3.24 -10.82
N LEU A 108 1.97 -2.28 -10.67
CA LEU A 108 0.59 -2.57 -10.32
C LEU A 108 -0.11 -3.45 -11.37
N THR A 109 0.12 -3.18 -12.64
CA THR A 109 -0.41 -3.99 -13.75
C THR A 109 0.06 -5.44 -13.65
N GLN A 110 1.36 -5.65 -13.40
CA GLN A 110 1.93 -6.99 -13.25
C GLN A 110 1.37 -7.73 -12.04
N LEU A 111 1.21 -7.05 -10.91
CA LEU A 111 0.64 -7.64 -9.69
C LEU A 111 -0.82 -8.07 -9.91
N LEU A 112 -1.63 -7.20 -10.50
CA LEU A 112 -3.04 -7.52 -10.82
C LEU A 112 -3.16 -8.63 -11.85
N ALA A 113 -2.26 -8.68 -12.85
CA ALA A 113 -2.21 -9.78 -13.82
C ALA A 113 -1.85 -11.11 -13.15
N LYS A 114 -0.85 -11.12 -12.26
CA LYS A 114 -0.44 -12.30 -11.49
C LYS A 114 -1.57 -12.86 -10.62
N GLN A 115 -2.41 -11.98 -10.09
CA GLN A 115 -3.59 -12.34 -9.30
C GLN A 115 -4.84 -12.65 -10.14
N GLY A 116 -4.76 -12.57 -11.48
CA GLY A 116 -5.84 -12.93 -12.39
C GLY A 116 -6.88 -11.82 -12.66
N TYR A 117 -6.61 -10.58 -12.22
CA TYR A 117 -7.47 -9.41 -12.48
C TYR A 117 -7.22 -8.76 -13.84
N LEU A 118 -6.08 -9.04 -14.46
CA LEU A 118 -5.73 -8.63 -15.83
C LEU A 118 -5.38 -9.85 -16.66
N ASP A 119 -6.04 -9.96 -17.81
CA ASP A 119 -5.63 -10.88 -18.86
C ASP A 119 -4.76 -10.10 -19.86
N GLU A 120 -3.48 -10.42 -19.92
CA GLU A 120 -2.51 -9.77 -20.81
C GLU A 120 -2.90 -9.88 -22.28
N THR A 121 -3.76 -10.85 -22.63
CA THR A 121 -4.23 -11.07 -24.01
C THR A 121 -5.49 -10.25 -24.35
N SER A 122 -6.18 -9.72 -23.34
CA SER A 122 -7.43 -9.01 -23.50
C SER A 122 -7.23 -7.50 -23.48
N GLN A 123 -7.40 -6.85 -24.64
CA GLN A 123 -7.34 -5.39 -24.77
C GLN A 123 -8.49 -4.66 -24.05
N THR A 124 -9.47 -5.37 -23.50
CA THR A 124 -10.69 -4.77 -22.96
C THR A 124 -10.57 -4.32 -21.51
N THR A 125 -9.64 -4.87 -20.74
CA THR A 125 -9.53 -4.59 -19.30
C THR A 125 -8.48 -3.51 -19.05
N THR A 126 -8.91 -2.34 -18.61
CA THR A 126 -8.00 -1.25 -18.20
C THR A 126 -7.47 -1.50 -16.80
N LEU A 127 -6.33 -0.89 -16.46
CA LEU A 127 -5.75 -0.93 -15.12
C LEU A 127 -6.77 -0.51 -14.03
N LEU A 128 -7.51 0.57 -14.27
CA LEU A 128 -8.52 1.06 -13.33
C LEU A 128 -9.69 0.07 -13.15
N SER A 129 -10.13 -0.58 -14.24
CA SER A 129 -11.18 -1.60 -14.17
C SER A 129 -10.71 -2.83 -13.38
N ALA A 130 -9.49 -3.31 -13.64
CA ALA A 130 -8.89 -4.43 -12.91
C ALA A 130 -8.70 -4.11 -11.42
N LEU A 131 -8.20 -2.92 -11.11
CA LEU A 131 -8.07 -2.46 -9.75
C LEU A 131 -9.44 -2.43 -9.05
N ASN A 132 -10.48 -1.90 -9.69
CA ASN A 132 -11.82 -1.85 -9.09
C ASN A 132 -12.43 -3.25 -8.84
N LEU A 133 -12.07 -4.26 -9.64
CA LEU A 133 -12.42 -5.65 -9.34
C LEU A 133 -11.70 -6.15 -8.08
N TRP A 134 -10.38 -5.92 -7.99
CA TRP A 134 -9.60 -6.27 -6.81
C TRP A 134 -10.11 -5.56 -5.54
N LEU A 135 -10.43 -4.27 -5.64
CA LEU A 135 -10.99 -3.49 -4.52
C LEU A 135 -12.31 -4.09 -4.03
N LYS A 136 -13.21 -4.45 -4.96
CA LYS A 136 -14.48 -5.07 -4.64
C LYS A 136 -14.30 -6.40 -3.89
N ASP A 137 -13.44 -7.29 -4.39
CA ASP A 137 -13.18 -8.58 -3.76
C ASP A 137 -12.56 -8.43 -2.36
N ASN A 138 -11.78 -7.36 -2.19
CA ASN A 138 -11.18 -6.96 -0.92
C ASN A 138 -12.06 -6.03 -0.07
N SER A 139 -13.37 -5.96 -0.35
CA SER A 139 -14.33 -5.15 0.43
C SER A 139 -13.92 -3.68 0.60
N LEU A 140 -13.26 -3.12 -0.40
CA LEU A 140 -12.90 -1.71 -0.51
C LEU A 140 -13.85 -1.02 -1.50
N PRO A 141 -14.17 0.27 -1.30
CA PRO A 141 -15.00 1.01 -2.24
C PRO A 141 -14.32 1.18 -3.60
N PRO A 142 -15.10 1.25 -4.70
CA PRO A 142 -14.55 1.55 -6.00
C PRO A 142 -14.04 2.98 -6.07
N THR A 143 -13.17 3.23 -7.04
CA THR A 143 -12.47 4.50 -7.26
C THR A 143 -12.49 4.89 -8.74
N ASP A 144 -12.43 6.18 -9.02
CA ASP A 144 -12.22 6.75 -10.35
C ASP A 144 -10.73 6.95 -10.68
N LYS A 145 -9.86 6.85 -9.68
CA LYS A 145 -8.40 7.05 -9.79
C LYS A 145 -7.61 5.93 -9.15
N VAL A 146 -6.40 5.72 -9.66
CA VAL A 146 -5.43 4.81 -9.06
C VAL A 146 -4.58 5.60 -8.06
N TYR A 147 -4.71 5.27 -6.78
CA TYR A 147 -3.91 5.87 -5.71
C TYR A 147 -2.70 5.01 -5.38
N PHE A 148 -1.64 5.63 -4.89
CA PHE A 148 -0.43 4.94 -4.46
C PHE A 148 -0.73 3.93 -3.34
N LEU A 149 -1.62 4.27 -2.41
CA LEU A 149 -2.04 3.35 -1.35
C LEU A 149 -2.70 2.07 -1.90
N HIS A 150 -3.43 2.15 -3.02
CA HIS A 150 -4.00 0.97 -3.65
C HIS A 150 -2.91 -0.02 -4.10
N SER A 151 -1.81 0.44 -4.72
CA SER A 151 -0.77 -0.51 -5.13
C SER A 151 -0.02 -1.11 -3.97
N LEU A 152 0.18 -0.34 -2.89
CA LEU A 152 0.83 -0.88 -1.70
C LEU A 152 0.00 -2.01 -1.08
N MET A 153 -1.33 -1.85 -1.04
CA MET A 153 -2.23 -2.92 -0.55
C MET A 153 -2.23 -4.13 -1.50
N VAL A 154 -2.35 -3.93 -2.82
CA VAL A 154 -2.27 -5.02 -3.82
C VAL A 154 -0.94 -5.78 -3.74
N LYS A 155 0.17 -5.06 -3.53
CA LYS A 155 1.51 -5.64 -3.41
C LYS A 155 1.63 -6.56 -2.21
N VAL A 156 1.16 -6.11 -1.04
CA VAL A 156 1.17 -6.91 0.18
C VAL A 156 0.25 -8.13 0.07
N ASP A 157 -0.92 -7.96 -0.53
CA ASP A 157 -1.85 -9.05 -0.80
C ASP A 157 -1.22 -10.14 -1.69
N SER A 158 -0.53 -9.71 -2.76
CA SER A 158 0.22 -10.61 -3.65
C SER A 158 1.27 -11.42 -2.91
N ALA A 159 2.09 -10.75 -2.09
CA ALA A 159 3.17 -11.39 -1.36
C ALA A 159 2.64 -12.43 -0.36
N SER A 160 1.53 -12.12 0.33
CA SER A 160 0.91 -13.04 1.28
C SER A 160 0.30 -14.28 0.59
N SER A 161 -0.29 -14.11 -0.60
CA SER A 161 -0.88 -15.20 -1.38
C SER A 161 0.17 -16.19 -1.91
N GLU A 162 1.39 -15.73 -2.19
CA GLU A 162 2.49 -16.58 -2.64
C GLU A 162 3.05 -17.49 -1.55
N GLN A 163 2.82 -17.16 -0.28
CA GLN A 163 3.29 -17.96 0.86
C GLN A 163 2.29 -19.07 1.25
N ALA A 164 1.07 -19.04 0.72
CA ALA A 164 -0.01 -19.99 1.03
C ALA A 164 -0.11 -21.19 0.06
N LEU A 165 0.75 -21.24 -0.97
CA LEU A 165 0.83 -22.30 -1.99
C LEU A 165 2.09 -23.15 -1.82
#